data_AF-D0TLL0-F1
#
_entry.id   AF-D0TLL0-F1
#
_cell.length_a   1.000
_cell.length_b   1.000
_cell.length_c   1.000
_cell.angle_alpha   90.00
_cell.angle_beta   90.00
_cell.angle_gamma   90.00
#
_symmetry.space_group_name_H-M   'P 1'
#
loop_
_entity.id
_entity.type
_entity.pdbx_description
1 polymer ?
#
loop_
_entity_poly.entity_id
_entity_poly.type
_entity_poly.pdbx_seq_one_letter_code
_entity_poly.pdbx_strand_id
1 'polypeptide(L)'
;MKEPFDYSIVPYTFGLCAAEECPRATTCLRHIALEYVPAERVFLSIMNPNRLKAMKSACDYYRSNEKVRYVRGFMRTISALTVRVADTFRYRMIEYMGRKNYYLKRRGDMNLSPVEQRRIIAVAKELGVSLDEYFDGYVEDYNWG
;
A
#
# COMPACT_ATOMS: atom_id res chain seq x y z
N MET A 1 -25.74 5.77 4.81
CA MET A 1 -24.82 6.42 5.76
C MET A 1 -23.43 5.92 5.41
N LYS A 2 -22.43 6.78 5.14
CA LYS A 2 -21.05 6.30 4.94
C LYS A 2 -20.59 5.69 6.27
N GLU A 3 -19.96 4.53 6.23
CA GLU A 3 -19.37 3.95 7.43
C GLU A 3 -18.38 4.95 8.04
N PRO A 4 -18.37 5.12 9.37
CA PRO A 4 -17.44 6.02 10.02
C PRO A 4 -16.00 5.56 9.75
N PHE A 5 -15.11 6.50 9.46
CA PHE A 5 -13.69 6.21 9.25
C PHE A 5 -13.06 5.78 10.57
N ASP A 6 -12.45 4.59 10.59
CA ASP A 6 -11.70 4.12 11.74
C ASP A 6 -10.34 4.83 11.79
N TYR A 7 -10.09 5.62 12.85
CA TYR A 7 -8.81 6.30 13.01
C TYR A 7 -7.69 5.37 13.48
N SER A 8 -8.00 4.20 14.07
CA SER A 8 -7.00 3.28 14.63
C SER A 8 -6.08 2.66 13.58
N ILE A 9 -6.52 2.62 12.32
CA ILE A 9 -5.74 2.14 11.17
C ILE A 9 -4.78 3.20 10.60
N VAL A 10 -4.85 4.46 11.05
CA VAL A 10 -3.96 5.52 10.56
C VAL A 10 -2.54 5.29 11.09
N PRO A 11 -1.52 5.16 10.21
CA PRO A 11 -0.15 4.94 10.67
C PRO A 11 0.35 6.07 11.57
N TYR A 12 1.13 5.72 12.58
CA TYR A 12 1.60 6.68 13.58
C TYR A 12 2.33 7.89 12.97
N THR A 13 3.15 7.66 11.94
CA THR A 13 3.95 8.67 11.23
C THR A 13 3.22 9.33 10.05
N PHE A 14 1.94 8.99 9.83
CA PHE A 14 1.19 9.56 8.72
C PHE A 14 0.87 11.04 8.96
N GLY A 15 1.37 11.91 8.09
CA GLY A 15 1.14 13.34 8.17
C GLY A 15 -0.32 13.74 7.88
N LEU A 16 -0.99 14.36 8.84
CA LEU A 16 -2.33 14.92 8.69
C LEU A 16 -2.29 16.27 7.97
N CYS A 17 -3.41 16.72 7.41
CA CYS A 17 -3.49 17.98 6.68
C CYS A 17 -4.68 18.81 7.15
N ALA A 18 -4.39 20.02 7.63
CA ALA A 18 -5.37 21.01 8.11
C ALA A 18 -5.59 22.16 7.11
N ALA A 19 -5.51 21.88 5.81
CA ALA A 19 -5.73 22.90 4.79
C ALA A 19 -7.21 23.25 4.69
N GLU A 20 -7.60 24.44 5.16
CA GLU A 20 -9.00 24.89 5.30
C GLU A 20 -9.77 24.94 3.97
N GLU A 21 -9.10 25.29 2.86
CA GLU A 21 -9.74 25.45 1.54
C GLU A 21 -9.23 24.42 0.53
N CYS A 22 -9.06 23.17 0.93
CA CYS A 22 -8.62 22.12 0.03
C CYS A 22 -9.79 21.56 -0.81
N PRO A 23 -9.79 21.71 -2.16
CA PRO A 23 -10.87 21.18 -3.01
C PRO A 23 -10.94 19.63 -3.00
N ARG A 24 -9.91 18.96 -2.47
CA ARG A 24 -9.82 17.50 -2.37
C ARG A 24 -9.99 16.99 -0.94
N ALA A 25 -10.38 17.84 0.02
CA ALA A 25 -10.48 17.47 1.44
C ALA A 25 -11.30 16.20 1.66
N THR A 26 -12.49 16.10 1.03
CA THR A 26 -13.43 14.98 1.19
C THR A 26 -12.97 13.65 0.59
N THR A 27 -11.91 13.67 -0.23
CA THR A 27 -11.30 12.47 -0.84
C THR A 27 -9.83 12.28 -0.43
N CYS A 28 -9.30 13.15 0.43
CA CYS A 28 -7.92 13.10 0.87
C CYS A 28 -7.82 12.46 2.26
N LEU A 29 -7.15 11.31 2.36
CA LEU A 29 -6.92 10.59 3.63
C LEU A 29 -6.27 11.46 4.70
N ARG A 30 -5.42 12.44 4.33
CA ARG A 30 -4.77 13.32 5.30
C ARG A 30 -5.75 14.27 5.99
N HIS A 31 -6.79 14.69 5.28
CA HIS A 31 -7.83 15.56 5.82
C HIS A 31 -8.88 14.75 6.56
N ILE A 32 -9.33 13.64 5.96
CA ILE A 32 -10.27 12.71 6.60
C ILE A 32 -9.68 12.19 7.92
N ALA A 33 -8.42 11.77 7.94
CA ALA A 33 -7.81 11.32 9.19
C ALA A 33 -7.80 12.42 10.25
N LEU A 34 -7.58 13.70 9.88
CA LEU A 34 -7.63 14.82 10.83
C LEU A 34 -9.03 15.00 11.45
N GLU A 35 -10.10 14.83 10.66
CA GLU A 35 -11.48 14.97 11.13
C GLU A 35 -11.87 13.91 12.18
N TYR A 36 -11.26 12.72 12.10
CA TYR A 36 -11.55 11.58 12.99
C TYR A 36 -10.52 11.40 14.10
N VAL A 37 -9.63 12.38 14.29
CA VAL A 37 -8.64 12.34 15.39
C VAL A 37 -9.37 12.31 16.74
N PRO A 38 -9.05 11.35 17.62
CA PRO A 38 -9.60 11.31 18.97
C PRO A 38 -9.00 12.44 19.83
N ALA A 39 -9.81 13.03 20.72
CA ALA A 39 -9.42 14.16 21.55
C ALA A 39 -8.23 13.87 22.48
N GLU A 40 -8.01 12.58 22.81
CA GLU A 40 -6.89 12.10 23.61
C GLU A 40 -5.54 12.28 22.91
N ARG A 41 -5.51 12.45 21.58
CA ARG A 41 -4.29 12.64 20.81
C ARG A 41 -3.86 14.12 20.83
N VAL A 42 -3.17 14.51 21.90
CA VAL A 42 -2.71 15.89 22.16
C VAL A 42 -1.81 16.44 21.06
N PHE A 43 -0.90 15.62 20.52
CA PHE A 43 0.06 16.04 19.49
C PHE A 43 -0.19 15.31 18.19
N LEU A 44 -0.27 16.09 17.11
CA LEU A 44 -0.52 15.60 15.76
C LEU A 44 0.67 15.91 14.85
N SER A 45 1.08 14.91 14.07
CA SER A 45 2.02 15.11 12.98
C SER A 45 1.28 15.75 11.81
N ILE A 46 1.30 17.06 11.71
CA ILE A 46 0.61 17.82 10.65
C ILE A 46 1.61 18.27 9.60
N MET A 47 1.18 18.26 8.34
CA MET A 47 1.90 18.83 7.20
C MET A 47 2.24 20.31 7.47
N ASN A 48 3.49 20.70 7.21
CA ASN A 48 3.94 22.08 7.40
C ASN A 48 3.02 23.08 6.66
N PRO A 49 2.29 23.97 7.37
CA PRO A 49 1.36 24.91 6.74
C PRO A 49 2.05 25.86 5.75
N ASN A 50 3.30 26.25 6.00
CA ASN A 50 4.05 27.11 5.08
C ASN A 50 4.37 26.40 3.77
N ARG A 51 4.57 25.07 3.80
CA ARG A 51 4.75 24.26 2.58
C ARG A 51 3.45 24.18 1.79
N LEU A 52 2.31 24.05 2.46
CA LEU A 52 1.00 24.04 1.82
C LEU A 52 0.70 25.40 1.15
N LYS A 53 0.96 26.53 1.84
CA LYS A 53 0.78 27.88 1.30
C LYS A 53 1.69 28.18 0.09
N ALA A 54 2.92 27.67 0.10
CA ALA A 54 3.88 27.87 -1.00
C ALA A 54 3.57 27.02 -2.24
N MET A 55 2.64 26.07 -2.17
CA MET A 55 2.30 25.17 -3.26
C MET A 55 1.47 25.89 -4.32
N LYS A 56 1.98 25.94 -5.56
CA LYS A 56 1.35 26.64 -6.69
C LYS A 56 0.72 25.69 -7.74
N SER A 57 0.93 24.39 -7.56
CA SER A 57 0.53 23.33 -8.50
C SER A 57 -0.40 22.32 -7.84
N ALA A 58 -0.75 21.24 -8.57
CA ALA A 58 -1.43 20.10 -8.00
C ALA A 58 -0.72 19.57 -6.74
N CYS A 59 -1.50 19.08 -5.77
CA CYS A 59 -0.97 18.67 -4.48
C CYS A 59 -0.25 17.31 -4.53
N ASP A 60 1.08 17.33 -4.43
CA ASP A 60 1.95 16.14 -4.39
C ASP A 60 1.70 15.24 -3.18
N TYR A 61 1.12 15.80 -2.12
CA TYR A 61 0.84 15.10 -0.87
C TYR A 61 -0.58 14.51 -0.81
N TYR A 62 -1.39 14.70 -1.85
CA TYR A 62 -2.70 14.09 -1.91
C TYR A 62 -2.60 12.56 -1.75
N ARG A 63 -3.52 11.99 -0.97
CA ARG A 63 -3.67 10.54 -0.80
C ARG A 63 -5.14 10.20 -0.88
N SER A 64 -5.52 9.40 -1.88
CA SER A 64 -6.92 9.04 -2.12
C SER A 64 -7.47 8.21 -0.97
N ASN A 65 -8.72 8.45 -0.59
CA ASN A 65 -9.49 7.59 0.31
C ASN A 65 -10.14 6.40 -0.39
N GLU A 66 -9.77 6.13 -1.64
CA GLU A 66 -10.12 4.88 -2.29
C GLU A 66 -9.23 3.76 -1.77
N LYS A 67 -9.86 2.66 -1.36
CA LYS A 67 -9.11 1.46 -0.97
C LYS A 67 -8.48 0.83 -2.21
N VAL A 68 -7.28 0.32 -2.02
CA VAL A 68 -6.52 -0.43 -3.01
C VAL A 68 -6.60 -1.91 -2.65
N ARG A 69 -6.76 -2.75 -3.67
CA ARG A 69 -6.71 -4.20 -3.51
C ARG A 69 -5.26 -4.68 -3.46
N TYR A 70 -4.78 -4.94 -2.26
CA TYR A 70 -3.52 -5.62 -2.00
C TYR A 70 -3.70 -7.14 -2.01
N VAL A 71 -2.59 -7.87 -2.08
CA VAL A 71 -2.59 -9.33 -1.91
C VAL A 71 -1.69 -9.75 -0.77
N ARG A 72 -2.04 -10.90 -0.18
CA ARG A 72 -1.27 -11.58 0.85
C ARG A 72 -0.70 -12.86 0.25
N GLY A 73 0.61 -13.02 0.38
CA GLY A 73 1.27 -14.27 0.03
C GLY A 73 1.32 -14.54 -1.47
N PHE A 74 2.30 -15.35 -1.87
CA PHE A 74 2.38 -15.91 -3.22
C PHE A 74 2.93 -17.34 -3.16
N MET A 75 2.64 -18.07 -2.09
CA MET A 75 3.02 -19.47 -1.95
C MET A 75 2.41 -20.34 -3.05
N ARG A 76 1.19 -20.02 -3.52
CA ARG A 76 0.61 -20.66 -4.72
C ARG A 76 1.50 -20.53 -5.95
N THR A 77 1.99 -19.33 -6.24
CA THR A 77 2.97 -19.12 -7.32
C THR A 77 4.23 -19.95 -7.08
N ILE A 78 4.77 -19.97 -5.86
CA ILE A 78 5.98 -20.72 -5.53
C ILE A 78 5.79 -22.23 -5.74
N SER A 79 4.67 -22.79 -5.31
CA SER A 79 4.38 -24.22 -5.43
C SER A 79 4.16 -24.67 -6.88
N ALA A 80 3.82 -23.75 -7.79
CA ALA A 80 3.66 -24.05 -9.21
C ALA A 80 4.98 -24.00 -10.01
N LEU A 81 6.06 -23.46 -9.43
CA LEU A 81 7.36 -23.41 -10.08
C LEU A 81 8.02 -24.78 -10.10
N THR A 82 8.62 -25.16 -11.23
CA THR A 82 9.48 -26.35 -11.27
C THR A 82 10.79 -26.09 -10.53
N VAL A 83 11.43 -27.16 -10.04
CA VAL A 83 12.73 -27.09 -9.34
C VAL A 83 13.77 -26.31 -10.14
N ARG A 84 13.76 -26.45 -11.48
CA ARG A 84 14.71 -25.79 -12.38
C ARG A 84 14.60 -24.26 -12.39
N VAL A 85 13.39 -23.71 -12.20
CA VAL A 85 13.13 -22.26 -12.32
C VAL A 85 12.82 -21.59 -10.98
N ALA A 86 12.57 -22.36 -9.93
CA ALA A 86 12.25 -21.85 -8.60
C ALA A 86 13.33 -20.90 -8.05
N ASP A 87 14.61 -21.25 -8.23
CA ASP A 87 15.71 -20.40 -7.81
C ASP A 87 15.82 -19.12 -8.63
N THR A 88 15.61 -19.19 -9.95
CA THR A 88 15.59 -18.00 -10.81
C THR A 88 14.49 -17.03 -10.38
N PHE A 89 13.28 -17.52 -10.11
CA PHE A 89 12.19 -16.70 -9.61
C PHE A 89 12.57 -16.03 -8.28
N ARG A 90 13.08 -16.83 -7.33
CA ARG A 90 13.51 -16.36 -6.00
C ARG A 90 14.54 -15.24 -6.12
N TYR A 91 15.59 -15.42 -6.92
CA TYR A 91 16.65 -14.42 -7.07
C TYR A 91 16.13 -13.12 -7.69
N ARG A 92 15.30 -13.20 -8.75
CA ARG A 92 14.69 -12.02 -9.37
C ARG A 92 13.79 -11.25 -8.40
N MET A 93 13.03 -11.94 -7.57
CA MET A 93 12.18 -11.28 -6.57
C MET A 93 13.01 -10.68 -5.43
N ILE A 94 14.05 -11.38 -4.96
CA ILE A 94 14.98 -10.86 -3.94
C ILE A 94 15.70 -9.60 -4.45
N GLU A 95 16.14 -9.59 -5.70
CA GLU A 95 16.77 -8.43 -6.34
C GLU A 95 15.80 -7.25 -6.41
N TYR A 96 14.53 -7.50 -6.76
CA TYR A 96 13.52 -6.46 -6.92
C TYR A 96 13.06 -5.83 -5.60
N MET A 97 12.75 -6.62 -4.57
CA MET A 97 12.13 -6.12 -3.32
C MET A 97 13.02 -6.24 -2.08
N GLY A 98 14.21 -6.83 -2.22
CA GLY A 98 15.12 -7.15 -1.12
C GLY A 98 14.76 -8.47 -0.42
N ARG A 99 15.79 -9.12 0.13
CA ARG A 99 15.67 -10.47 0.75
C ARG A 99 14.66 -10.53 1.89
N LYS A 100 14.67 -9.52 2.78
CA LYS A 100 13.75 -9.46 3.92
C LYS A 100 12.29 -9.40 3.45
N ASN A 101 11.97 -8.45 2.58
CA ASN A 101 10.61 -8.24 2.10
C ASN A 101 10.12 -9.41 1.27
N TYR A 102 11.00 -10.06 0.49
CA TYR A 102 10.66 -11.27 -0.24
C TYR A 102 10.06 -12.33 0.69
N TYR A 103 10.71 -12.67 1.80
CA TYR A 103 10.21 -13.72 2.69
C TYR A 103 8.95 -13.29 3.46
N LEU A 104 8.84 -12.03 3.87
CA LEU A 104 7.63 -11.50 4.51
C LEU A 104 6.43 -11.55 3.55
N LYS A 105 6.61 -11.03 2.32
CA LYS A 105 5.56 -11.00 1.30
C LYS A 105 5.19 -12.38 0.80
N ARG A 106 6.17 -13.29 0.69
CA ARG A 106 5.96 -14.69 0.31
C ARG A 106 4.98 -15.38 1.26
N ARG A 107 5.15 -15.20 2.57
CA ARG A 107 4.29 -15.81 3.60
C ARG A 107 2.99 -15.04 3.86
N GLY A 108 2.87 -13.82 3.32
CA GLY A 108 1.72 -12.94 3.57
C GLY A 108 1.82 -12.12 4.85
N ASP A 109 2.99 -12.07 5.50
CA ASP A 109 3.27 -11.21 6.66
C ASP A 109 3.31 -9.72 6.26
N MET A 110 3.48 -9.44 4.97
CA MET A 110 3.44 -8.10 4.39
C MET A 110 2.64 -8.12 3.08
N ASN A 111 1.79 -7.12 2.91
CA ASN A 111 0.98 -6.95 1.72
C ASN A 111 1.84 -6.61 0.48
N LEU A 112 1.39 -7.10 -0.66
CA LEU A 112 1.94 -6.79 -1.99
C LEU A 112 1.10 -5.72 -2.68
N SER A 113 1.76 -4.64 -3.09
CA SER A 113 1.11 -3.58 -3.86
C SER A 113 0.71 -4.05 -5.26
N PRO A 114 -0.24 -3.36 -5.94
CA PRO A 114 -0.62 -3.71 -7.30
C PRO A 114 0.53 -3.71 -8.31
N VAL A 115 1.58 -2.90 -8.08
CA VAL A 115 2.78 -2.91 -8.92
C VAL A 115 3.57 -4.20 -8.73
N GLU A 116 3.75 -4.62 -7.48
CA GLU A 116 4.48 -5.85 -7.15
C GLU A 116 3.71 -7.10 -7.59
N GLN A 117 2.38 -7.09 -7.46
CA GLN A 117 1.51 -8.13 -7.99
C GLN A 117 1.76 -8.38 -9.49
N ARG A 118 1.74 -7.30 -10.29
CA ARG A 118 2.01 -7.38 -11.73
C ARG A 118 3.42 -7.91 -12.01
N ARG A 119 4.42 -7.50 -11.22
CA ARG A 119 5.80 -7.99 -11.38
C ARG A 119 5.93 -9.48 -11.09
N ILE A 120 5.29 -9.97 -10.02
CA ILE A 120 5.27 -11.40 -9.68
C ILE A 120 4.61 -12.21 -10.80
N ILE A 121 3.43 -11.78 -11.27
CA ILE A 121 2.72 -12.47 -12.37
C ILE A 121 3.58 -12.50 -13.63
N ALA A 122 4.19 -11.37 -14.00
CA ALA A 122 5.03 -11.29 -15.20
C ALA A 122 6.20 -12.27 -15.13
N VAL A 123 6.96 -12.28 -14.03
CA VAL A 123 8.10 -13.19 -13.87
C VAL A 123 7.66 -14.65 -13.78
N ALA A 124 6.54 -14.95 -13.14
CA ALA A 124 5.99 -16.31 -13.11
C ALA A 124 5.64 -16.80 -14.52
N LYS A 125 4.99 -15.96 -15.33
CA LYS A 125 4.65 -16.26 -16.73
C LYS A 125 5.88 -16.47 -17.61
N GLU A 126 6.91 -15.63 -17.45
CA GLU A 126 8.20 -15.80 -18.15
C GLU A 126 8.88 -17.13 -17.83
N LEU A 127 8.64 -17.67 -16.64
CA LEU A 127 9.19 -18.97 -16.19
C LEU A 127 8.24 -20.15 -16.46
N GLY A 128 7.19 -19.94 -17.25
CA GLY A 128 6.26 -20.99 -17.70
C GLY A 128 5.12 -21.29 -16.72
N VAL A 129 4.90 -20.47 -15.70
CA VAL A 129 3.79 -20.64 -14.74
C VAL A 129 2.56 -19.85 -15.18
N SER A 130 1.51 -20.59 -15.54
CA SER A 130 0.18 -20.04 -15.80
C SER A 130 -0.80 -20.55 -14.74
N LEU A 131 -1.41 -19.64 -13.98
CA LEU A 131 -2.37 -19.94 -12.92
C LEU A 131 -3.59 -19.04 -13.07
N ASP A 132 -4.76 -19.54 -12.68
CA ASP A 132 -5.96 -18.70 -12.53
C ASP A 132 -5.82 -17.79 -11.30
N GLU A 133 -5.21 -18.31 -10.22
CA GLU A 133 -4.91 -17.58 -8.99
C GLU A 133 -3.44 -17.68 -8.61
N TYR A 134 -2.72 -16.56 -8.69
CA TYR A 134 -1.28 -16.49 -8.36
C TYR A 134 -1.01 -16.26 -6.86
N PHE A 135 -1.98 -15.72 -6.11
CA PHE A 135 -1.78 -15.21 -4.74
C PHE A 135 -2.64 -15.96 -3.72
N ASP A 136 -2.23 -15.93 -2.47
CA ASP A 136 -2.84 -16.73 -1.41
C ASP A 136 -4.11 -16.07 -0.83
N GLY A 137 -4.24 -14.75 -0.94
CA GLY A 137 -5.42 -14.00 -0.54
C GLY A 137 -5.39 -12.53 -0.96
N TYR A 138 -6.51 -11.84 -0.75
CA TYR A 138 -6.70 -10.43 -1.10
C TYR A 138 -7.16 -9.63 0.11
N VAL A 139 -6.75 -8.37 0.17
CA VAL A 139 -7.18 -7.43 1.21
C VAL A 139 -7.35 -6.04 0.62
N GLU A 140 -8.40 -5.34 1.01
CA GLU A 140 -8.62 -3.94 0.63
C GLU A 140 -8.17 -3.04 1.77
N ASP A 141 -7.26 -2.13 1.46
CA ASP A 141 -6.69 -1.20 2.44
C ASP A 141 -6.38 0.15 1.79
N TYR A 142 -6.19 1.17 2.60
CA TYR A 142 -5.81 2.49 2.11
C TYR A 142 -4.33 2.54 1.72
N ASN A 143 -4.04 3.31 0.66
CA ASN A 143 -2.66 3.62 0.31
C ASN A 143 -2.15 4.80 1.16
N TRP A 144 -1.53 4.46 2.29
CA TRP A 144 -1.08 5.44 3.28
C TRP A 144 0.18 6.24 2.92
N GLY A 145 0.91 5.94 1.84
CA GLY A 145 2.20 6.62 1.65
C GLY A 145 2.96 6.17 0.45
#